data_AF-A0ABD5W9T8-F1
#
_entry.id   AF-A0ABD5W9T8-F1
#
_cell.length_a   1.000
_cell.length_b   1.000
_cell.length_c   1.000
_cell.angle_alpha   90.00
_cell.angle_beta   90.00
_cell.angle_gamma   90.00
#
_symmetry.space_group_name_H-M   'P 1'
#
loop_
_entity.id
_entity.type
_entity.pdbx_description
1 polymer ?
#
loop_
_entity_poly.entity_id
_entity_poly.type
_entity_poly.pdbx_seq_one_letter_code
_entity_poly.pdbx_strand_id
1 'polypeptide(L)'
;MPIIRFEEADTDDLTAVGEGITRPARDAGRLRTGTDVGKYAVDHGDGCGVCGAPIRAGEAFYLDSDAGEVLCATHGRERRGD
;
A
#
# COMPACT_ATOMS: atom_id res chain seq x y z
N MET A 1 11.98 4.05 -8.85
CA MET A 1 10.96 3.00 -9.04
C MET A 1 10.97 1.97 -7.92
N PRO A 2 10.74 2.32 -6.64
CA PRO A 2 10.47 1.34 -5.62
C PRO A 2 8.98 0.98 -5.65
N ILE A 3 8.65 -0.14 -6.31
CA ILE A 3 7.36 -0.81 -6.10
C ILE A 3 7.56 -1.76 -4.93
N ILE A 4 6.92 -1.45 -3.82
CA ILE A 4 7.05 -2.19 -2.56
C ILE A 4 5.88 -3.15 -2.46
N ARG A 5 6.16 -4.44 -2.31
CA ARG A 5 5.14 -5.46 -2.06
C ARG A 5 4.86 -5.56 -0.56
N PHE A 6 3.59 -5.60 -0.21
CA PHE A 6 3.09 -6.00 1.10
C PHE A 6 2.50 -7.40 0.95
N GLU A 7 2.86 -8.29 1.87
CA GLU A 7 2.42 -9.69 1.78
C GLU A 7 0.94 -9.82 2.11
N GLU A 8 0.45 -9.06 3.10
CA GLU A 8 -0.93 -9.08 3.57
C GLU A 8 -1.33 -7.68 4.05
N ALA A 9 -2.55 -7.25 3.75
CA ALA A 9 -3.15 -6.06 4.35
C ALA A 9 -3.73 -6.37 5.74
N ASP A 10 -3.49 -5.50 6.71
CA ASP A 10 -4.01 -5.70 8.08
C ASP A 10 -5.53 -5.49 8.15
N THR A 11 -6.06 -4.51 7.42
CA THR A 11 -7.50 -4.22 7.30
C THR A 11 -7.86 -3.93 5.85
N ASP A 12 -9.13 -3.61 5.58
CA ASP A 12 -9.61 -3.20 4.25
C ASP A 12 -9.16 -1.78 3.85
N ASP A 13 -8.61 -0.99 4.78
CA ASP A 13 -8.24 0.41 4.54
C ASP A 13 -6.78 0.75 4.88
N LEU A 14 -6.20 0.03 5.85
CA LEU A 14 -4.90 0.37 6.43
C LEU A 14 -4.00 -0.86 6.57
N THR A 15 -2.69 -0.62 6.52
CA THR A 15 -1.68 -1.64 6.86
C THR A 15 -0.56 -0.99 7.65
N ALA A 16 -0.28 -1.54 8.83
CA ALA A 16 0.74 -1.05 9.73
C ALA A 16 2.13 -1.22 9.10
N VAL A 17 2.98 -0.21 9.29
CA VAL A 17 4.33 -0.21 8.71
C VAL A 17 5.40 0.23 9.70
N GLY A 18 6.59 -0.34 9.53
CA GLY A 18 7.78 0.08 10.27
C GLY A 18 8.46 1.32 9.67
N GLU A 19 9.43 1.87 10.42
CA GLU A 19 10.20 3.07 10.03
C GLU A 19 10.92 2.94 8.67
N GLY A 20 11.21 1.72 8.20
CA GLY A 20 11.80 1.49 6.87
C GLY A 20 10.87 1.83 5.69
N ILE A 21 9.56 1.86 5.93
CA ILE A 21 8.52 2.08 4.91
C ILE A 21 7.85 3.45 5.07
N THR A 22 8.02 4.13 6.21
CA THR A 22 7.38 5.43 6.46
C THR A 22 7.79 6.49 5.44
N ARG A 23 9.06 6.51 5.01
CA ARG A 23 9.54 7.44 3.99
C ARG A 23 8.86 7.25 2.63
N PRO A 24 8.90 6.06 1.98
CA PRO A 24 8.22 5.87 0.70
C PRO A 24 6.69 6.03 0.82
N ALA A 25 6.08 5.62 1.93
CA ALA A 25 4.65 5.85 2.17
C ALA A 25 4.31 7.34 2.27
N ARG A 26 5.18 8.15 2.89
CA ARG A 26 5.03 9.60 2.99
C ARG A 26 5.20 10.27 1.64
N ASP A 27 6.24 9.89 0.90
CA ASP A 27 6.53 10.45 -0.42
C ASP A 27 5.38 10.16 -1.40
N ALA A 28 4.73 8.99 -1.25
CA ALA A 28 3.51 8.60 -1.97
C ALA A 28 2.22 9.31 -1.50
N GLY A 29 2.26 10.09 -0.42
CA GLY A 29 1.06 10.68 0.20
C GLY A 29 0.12 9.67 0.88
N ARG A 30 0.60 8.44 1.12
CA ARG A 30 -0.18 7.32 1.70
C ARG A 30 0.08 7.09 3.19
N LEU A 31 1.00 7.82 3.82
CA LEU A 31 1.31 7.64 5.23
C LEU A 31 0.21 8.20 6.14
N ARG A 32 -0.29 7.37 7.04
CA ARG A 32 -1.15 7.73 8.17
C ARG A 32 -0.40 7.52 9.49
N THR A 33 -0.73 8.32 10.49
CA THR A 33 -0.12 8.26 11.83
C THR A 33 -1.20 8.18 12.90
N GLY A 34 -0.92 7.50 14.02
CA GLY A 34 -1.86 7.43 15.14
C GLY A 34 -3.12 6.64 14.80
N THR A 35 -2.97 5.59 14.01
CA THR A 35 -4.04 4.70 13.56
C THR A 35 -4.31 3.59 14.58
N ASP A 36 -5.43 2.91 14.43
CA ASP A 36 -5.82 1.73 15.20
C ASP A 36 -4.95 0.49 14.90
N VAL A 37 -4.41 0.37 13.68
CA VAL A 37 -3.49 -0.71 13.30
C VAL A 37 -2.05 -0.50 13.78
N GLY A 38 -1.68 0.73 14.17
CA GLY A 38 -0.33 1.02 14.65
C GLY A 38 0.08 2.49 14.60
N LYS A 39 1.35 2.76 14.98
CA LYS A 39 1.92 4.12 14.99
C LYS A 39 1.93 4.74 13.59
N TYR A 40 2.27 3.96 12.58
CA TYR A 40 2.27 4.34 11.18
C TYR A 40 1.52 3.30 10.36
N ALA A 41 0.79 3.75 9.34
CA ALA A 41 0.11 2.88 8.40
C ALA A 41 0.18 3.44 6.98
N VAL A 42 0.08 2.55 5.99
CA VAL A 42 -0.21 2.88 4.59
C VAL A 42 -1.71 2.87 4.39
N ASP A 43 -2.24 3.95 3.79
CA ASP A 43 -3.63 4.10 3.36
C ASP A 43 -3.84 3.50 1.97
N HIS A 44 -4.77 2.55 1.89
CA HIS A 44 -5.16 1.86 0.68
C HIS A 44 -6.68 1.70 0.52
N GLY A 45 -7.48 2.42 1.33
CA GLY A 45 -8.95 2.32 1.32
C GLY A 45 -9.62 2.87 0.05
N ASP A 46 -8.89 3.62 -0.78
CA ASP A 46 -9.32 4.04 -2.13
C ASP A 46 -9.17 2.93 -3.18
N GLY A 47 -8.57 1.81 -2.81
CA GLY A 47 -8.35 0.65 -3.67
C GLY A 47 -7.23 0.86 -4.68
N CYS A 48 -7.19 -0.03 -5.67
CA CYS A 48 -6.16 -0.02 -6.70
C CYS A 48 -6.27 1.23 -7.60
N GLY A 49 -5.18 1.99 -7.73
CA GLY A 49 -5.11 3.18 -8.58
C GLY A 49 -5.36 2.93 -10.08
N VAL A 50 -5.30 1.67 -10.53
CA VAL A 50 -5.52 1.29 -11.93
C VAL A 50 -6.97 0.87 -12.21
N CYS A 51 -7.53 -0.02 -11.38
CA CYS A 51 -8.85 -0.60 -11.63
C CYS A 51 -9.91 -0.32 -10.56
N GLY A 52 -9.54 0.38 -9.48
CA GLY A 52 -10.43 0.66 -8.35
C GLY A 52 -10.81 -0.57 -7.52
N ALA A 53 -10.21 -1.74 -7.77
CA ALA A 53 -10.50 -2.94 -6.98
C ALA A 53 -10.04 -2.70 -5.52
N PRO A 54 -10.89 -3.02 -4.52
CA PRO A 54 -10.51 -2.85 -3.12
C PRO A 54 -9.36 -3.79 -2.76
N ILE A 55 -8.50 -3.35 -1.84
CA ILE A 55 -7.53 -4.22 -1.18
C ILE A 55 -8.20 -4.79 0.08
N ARG A 56 -8.31 -6.11 0.19
CA ARG A 56 -8.97 -6.73 1.36
C ARG A 56 -7.95 -7.13 2.42
N ALA A 57 -8.39 -7.13 3.68
CA ALA A 57 -7.62 -7.71 4.76
C ALA A 57 -7.16 -9.13 4.41
N GLY A 58 -5.87 -9.41 4.63
CA GLY A 58 -5.22 -10.67 4.27
C GLY A 58 -4.76 -10.78 2.81
N GLU A 59 -5.02 -9.78 1.95
CA GLU A 59 -4.55 -9.80 0.56
C GLU A 59 -3.20 -9.09 0.39
N ALA A 60 -2.38 -9.64 -0.50
CA ALA A 60 -1.17 -8.96 -0.95
C ALA A 60 -1.52 -7.73 -1.81
N PHE A 61 -0.77 -6.66 -1.64
CA PHE A 61 -0.88 -5.45 -2.43
C PHE A 61 0.49 -4.80 -2.63
N TYR A 62 0.53 -3.73 -3.41
CA TYR A 62 1.77 -3.03 -3.73
C TYR A 62 1.59 -1.53 -3.57
N LEU A 63 2.66 -0.86 -3.13
CA LEU A 63 2.77 0.60 -3.14
C LEU A 63 3.74 1.00 -4.27
N ASP A 64 3.23 1.73 -5.27
CA ASP A 64 4.07 2.47 -6.20
C ASP A 64 4.36 3.84 -5.58
N SER A 65 5.51 3.93 -4.90
CA SER A 65 5.88 5.15 -4.18
C SER A 65 6.26 6.32 -5.09
N ASP A 66 6.55 6.06 -6.37
CA ASP A 66 6.81 7.13 -7.34
C ASP A 66 5.50 7.68 -7.92
N ALA A 67 4.50 6.82 -8.18
CA ALA A 67 3.19 7.23 -8.69
C ALA A 67 2.23 7.72 -7.60
N GLY A 68 2.49 7.39 -6.32
CA GLY A 68 1.56 7.68 -5.23
C GLY A 68 0.34 6.74 -5.20
N GLU A 69 0.47 5.56 -5.81
CA GLU A 69 -0.63 4.63 -6.04
C GLU A 69 -0.48 3.36 -5.21
N VAL A 70 -1.61 2.83 -4.75
CA VAL A 70 -1.71 1.44 -4.30
C VAL A 70 -2.19 0.58 -5.46
N LEU A 71 -1.65 -0.62 -5.59
CA LEU A 71 -1.98 -1.56 -6.66
C LEU A 71 -2.45 -2.88 -6.06
N CYS A 72 -3.53 -3.44 -6.61
CA CYS A 72 -3.92 -4.80 -6.31
C CYS A 72 -2.85 -5.79 -6.78
N ALA A 73 -2.94 -7.05 -6.32
CA ALA A 73 -1.93 -8.06 -6.60
C ALA A 73 -1.64 -8.24 -8.10
N THR A 74 -2.65 -8.10 -8.96
CA THR A 74 -2.51 -8.21 -10.42
C THR A 74 -1.70 -7.07 -11.01
N HIS A 75 -2.16 -5.82 -10.88
CA HIS A 75 -1.46 -4.65 -11.45
C HIS A 75 -0.10 -4.39 -10.81
N GLY A 76 0.07 -4.75 -9.53
CA GLY A 76 1.34 -4.66 -8.85
C GLY A 76 2.41 -5.59 -9.44
N ARG A 77 2.04 -6.84 -9.76
CA ARG A 77 2.94 -7.78 -10.48
C ARG A 77 3.29 -7.28 -11.87
N GLU A 78 2.28 -6.87 -12.65
CA GLU A 78 2.48 -6.34 -14.00
C GLU A 78 3.45 -5.16 -14.02
N ARG A 79 3.32 -4.25 -13.05
CA ARG A 79 4.14 -3.05 -12.98
C ARG A 79 5.54 -3.31 -12.41
N ARG A 80 5.70 -4.31 -11.56
CA ARG A 80 7.00 -4.82 -11.09
C ARG A 80 7.74 -5.61 -12.18
N GLY A 81 7.01 -6.15 -13.16
CA GLY A 81 7.55 -7.03 -14.20
C GLY A 81 7.73 -8.48 -13.73
N ASP A 82 6.94 -8.91 -12.74
CA ASP A 82 6.90 -10.28 -12.22
C ASP A 82 5.99 -11.21 -13.05
#